data_AF-A0A846PJA7-F1
#
_entry.id   AF-A0A846PJA7-F1
#
_cell.length_a   1.000
_cell.length_b   1.000
_cell.length_c   1.000
_cell.angle_alpha   90.00
_cell.angle_beta   90.00
_cell.angle_gamma   90.00
#
_symmetry.space_group_name_H-M   'P 1'
#
loop_
_entity.id
_entity.type
_entity.pdbx_description
1 polymer ?
#
loop_
_entity_poly.entity_id
_entity_poly.type
_entity_poly.pdbx_seq_one_letter_code
_entity_poly.pdbx_strand_id
1 'polypeptide(L)'
;FLFKQARKYGIGLVAATQNVTDIDYKALAQVNTWCLGRMMTKQDIARVQKIIQSIDPMRADMVLQRLPSLQTGEFLMLSPDVYDDVVDFQVRWLVTDHLTMDEKDLPQCISPELRAFFEKYLLEQREVAEKPVVPTAPSLPSKPLEERIRLFLNSARQGVSADSIAGNLKVSVEDARGVLREFVKTGVVEKGRVKGSPE
;
A
#
# COMPACT_ATOMS: atom_id res chain seq x y z
N PHE A 1 -7.55 -0.55 1.79
CA PHE A 1 -6.12 -0.40 2.14
C PHE A 1 -5.32 -1.64 1.75
N LEU A 2 -5.73 -2.84 2.18
CA LEU A 2 -5.03 -4.10 1.90
C LEU A 2 -4.77 -4.34 0.40
N PHE A 3 -5.79 -4.30 -0.45
CA PHE A 3 -5.64 -4.49 -1.91
C PHE A 3 -4.60 -3.58 -2.59
N LYS A 4 -4.32 -2.39 -2.02
CA LYS A 4 -3.34 -1.44 -2.58
C LYS A 4 -1.92 -1.66 -2.07
N GLN A 5 -1.77 -2.15 -0.83
CA GLN A 5 -0.48 -2.17 -0.13
C GLN A 5 0.07 -3.59 0.10
N ALA A 6 -0.76 -4.63 0.01
CA ALA A 6 -0.40 -6.01 0.33
C ALA A 6 0.87 -6.48 -0.43
N ARG A 7 0.99 -6.12 -1.71
CA ARG A 7 2.16 -6.45 -2.55
C ARG A 7 3.48 -5.91 -1.99
N LYS A 8 3.49 -4.71 -1.38
CA LYS A 8 4.69 -4.11 -0.76
C LYS A 8 5.20 -4.94 0.41
N TYR A 9 4.29 -5.60 1.13
CA TYR A 9 4.60 -6.39 2.33
C TYR A 9 4.65 -7.89 2.06
N GLY A 10 4.60 -8.31 0.79
CA GLY A 10 4.64 -9.72 0.41
C GLY A 10 3.38 -10.52 0.80
N ILE A 11 2.25 -9.84 1.03
CA ILE A 11 1.00 -10.49 1.42
C ILE A 11 0.20 -10.83 0.16
N GLY A 12 -0.13 -12.11 -0.02
CA GLY A 12 -1.09 -12.58 -1.02
C GLY A 12 -2.52 -12.46 -0.50
N LEU A 13 -3.45 -12.10 -1.39
CA LEU A 13 -4.86 -11.98 -1.05
C LEU A 13 -5.69 -12.75 -2.08
N VAL A 14 -6.59 -13.58 -1.57
CA VAL A 14 -7.63 -14.25 -2.35
C VAL A 14 -8.97 -13.81 -1.78
N ALA A 15 -9.85 -13.33 -2.66
CA ALA A 15 -11.21 -12.97 -2.32
C ALA A 15 -12.17 -13.83 -3.13
N ALA A 16 -13.17 -14.41 -2.48
CA ALA A 16 -14.23 -15.18 -3.11
C ALA A 16 -15.58 -14.52 -2.77
N THR A 17 -16.41 -14.33 -3.78
CA THR A 17 -17.77 -13.80 -3.62
C THR A 17 -18.72 -14.50 -4.57
N GLN A 18 -19.97 -14.66 -4.17
CA GLN A 18 -21.05 -15.08 -5.06
C GLN A 18 -21.61 -13.89 -5.86
N ASN A 19 -21.49 -12.67 -5.34
CA ASN A 19 -21.97 -11.47 -5.98
C ASN A 19 -20.88 -10.39 -6.05
N VAL A 20 -20.57 -9.96 -7.28
CA VAL A 20 -19.51 -8.99 -7.53
C VAL A 20 -19.82 -7.60 -6.99
N THR A 21 -21.09 -7.27 -6.77
CA THR A 21 -21.47 -5.96 -6.18
C THR A 21 -21.08 -5.82 -4.73
N ASP A 22 -20.84 -6.93 -4.04
CA ASP A 22 -20.52 -6.93 -2.61
C ASP A 22 -19.06 -6.52 -2.36
N ILE A 23 -18.24 -6.53 -3.42
CA ILE A 23 -16.86 -6.06 -3.39
C ILE A 23 -16.79 -4.65 -3.97
N ASP A 24 -16.15 -3.73 -3.24
CA ASP A 24 -15.88 -2.37 -3.72
C ASP A 24 -15.16 -2.41 -5.07
N TYR A 25 -15.69 -1.69 -6.05
CA TYR A 25 -15.11 -1.57 -7.39
C TYR A 25 -13.63 -1.17 -7.36
N LYS A 26 -13.19 -0.35 -6.40
CA LYS A 26 -11.78 0.02 -6.23
C LYS A 26 -10.90 -1.16 -5.82
N ALA A 27 -11.45 -2.11 -5.07
CA ALA A 27 -10.74 -3.34 -4.74
C ALA A 27 -10.62 -4.24 -5.97
N LEU A 28 -11.71 -4.39 -6.74
CA LEU A 28 -11.73 -5.16 -7.99
C LEU A 28 -10.72 -4.64 -9.01
N ALA A 29 -10.58 -3.31 -9.12
CA ALA A 29 -9.60 -2.67 -10.00
C ALA A 29 -8.12 -2.90 -9.61
N GLN A 30 -7.83 -3.53 -8.46
CA GLN A 30 -6.47 -3.91 -8.05
C GLN A 30 -6.19 -5.41 -8.19
N VAL A 31 -7.20 -6.19 -8.62
CA VAL A 31 -7.07 -7.64 -8.78
C VAL A 31 -6.59 -7.95 -10.20
N ASN A 32 -5.44 -8.61 -10.30
CA ASN A 32 -4.80 -8.97 -11.57
C ASN A 32 -5.25 -10.34 -12.10
N THR A 33 -5.67 -11.24 -11.21
CA THR A 33 -6.09 -12.60 -11.56
C THR A 33 -7.52 -12.85 -11.13
N TRP A 34 -8.35 -13.26 -12.07
CA TRP A 34 -9.77 -13.50 -11.87
C TRP A 34 -10.11 -14.93 -12.19
N CYS A 35 -10.80 -15.61 -11.27
CA CYS A 35 -11.34 -16.94 -11.50
C CYS A 35 -12.87 -16.82 -11.55
N LEU A 36 -13.44 -17.02 -12.73
CA LEU A 36 -14.86 -16.88 -12.99
C LEU A 36 -15.51 -18.25 -13.06
N GLY A 37 -16.45 -18.50 -12.16
CA GLY A 37 -17.28 -19.71 -12.18
C GLY A 37 -18.51 -19.55 -13.05
N ARG A 38 -19.39 -20.55 -12.98
CA ARG A 38 -20.67 -20.57 -13.70
C ARG A 38 -21.56 -19.38 -13.34
N MET A 39 -22.03 -18.66 -14.36
CA MET A 39 -23.01 -17.57 -14.22
C MET A 39 -24.12 -17.73 -15.26
N MET A 40 -25.37 -17.91 -14.82
CA MET A 40 -26.52 -18.18 -15.70
C MET A 40 -27.36 -16.92 -15.98
N THR A 41 -27.40 -16.01 -15.03
CA THR A 41 -28.24 -14.82 -15.00
C THR A 41 -27.63 -13.72 -15.87
N LYS A 42 -28.40 -13.23 -16.87
CA LYS A 42 -27.96 -12.13 -17.76
C LYS A 42 -27.52 -10.88 -17.00
N GLN A 43 -28.17 -10.59 -15.87
CA GLN A 43 -27.83 -9.44 -15.03
C GLN A 43 -26.43 -9.57 -14.42
N ASP A 44 -26.07 -10.75 -13.93
CA ASP A 44 -24.76 -10.96 -13.31
C ASP A 44 -23.66 -10.97 -14.39
N ILE A 45 -23.91 -11.60 -15.53
CA ILE A 45 -23.02 -11.55 -16.69
C ILE A 45 -22.77 -10.09 -17.11
N ALA A 46 -23.81 -9.25 -17.18
CA ALA A 46 -23.67 -7.83 -17.54
C ALA A 46 -22.87 -7.01 -16.51
N ARG A 47 -22.95 -7.36 -15.21
CA ARG A 47 -22.15 -6.71 -14.16
C ARG A 47 -20.66 -7.03 -14.33
N VAL A 48 -20.34 -8.28 -14.64
CA VAL A 48 -18.96 -8.75 -14.79
C VAL A 48 -18.38 -8.39 -16.16
N GLN A 49 -19.21 -8.25 -17.19
CA GLN A 49 -18.81 -7.86 -18.55
C GLN A 49 -17.91 -6.62 -18.56
N LYS A 50 -18.30 -5.55 -17.89
CA LYS A 50 -17.51 -4.30 -17.86
C LYS A 50 -16.14 -4.51 -17.24
N ILE A 51 -16.05 -5.40 -16.26
CA ILE A 51 -14.82 -5.69 -15.54
C ILE A 51 -13.90 -6.55 -16.42
N ILE A 52 -14.42 -7.62 -17.02
CA ILE A 52 -13.66 -8.47 -17.94
C ILE A 52 -13.16 -7.64 -19.12
N GLN A 53 -14.01 -6.80 -19.71
CA GLN A 53 -13.61 -5.89 -20.80
C GLN A 53 -12.51 -4.91 -20.39
N SER A 54 -12.43 -4.52 -19.11
CA SER A 54 -11.34 -3.67 -18.63
C SER A 54 -10.03 -4.41 -18.40
N ILE A 55 -10.09 -5.74 -18.21
CA ILE A 55 -8.94 -6.60 -17.92
C ILE A 55 -8.36 -7.18 -19.22
N ASP A 56 -9.21 -7.82 -20.02
CA ASP A 56 -8.88 -8.40 -21.32
C ASP A 56 -10.00 -8.08 -22.34
N PRO A 57 -9.91 -6.93 -23.02
CA PRO A 57 -10.91 -6.53 -24.01
C PRO A 57 -11.03 -7.50 -25.18
N MET A 58 -9.92 -8.14 -25.59
CA MET A 58 -9.89 -9.01 -26.78
C MET A 58 -10.66 -10.31 -26.56
N ARG A 59 -10.63 -10.84 -25.34
CA ARG A 59 -11.24 -12.13 -25.01
C ARG A 59 -12.55 -12.04 -24.24
N ALA A 60 -12.98 -10.82 -23.90
CA ALA A 60 -14.15 -10.61 -23.08
C ALA A 60 -15.40 -11.32 -23.64
N ASP A 61 -15.68 -11.19 -24.94
CA ASP A 61 -16.86 -11.79 -25.54
C ASP A 61 -16.82 -13.32 -25.53
N MET A 62 -15.64 -13.91 -25.77
CA MET A 62 -15.43 -15.36 -25.67
C MET A 62 -15.70 -15.86 -24.25
N VAL A 63 -15.14 -15.18 -23.24
CA VAL A 63 -15.35 -15.53 -21.83
C VAL A 63 -16.82 -15.45 -21.48
N LEU A 64 -17.49 -14.34 -21.81
CA LEU A 64 -18.89 -14.09 -21.48
C LEU A 64 -19.84 -15.12 -22.10
N GLN A 65 -19.55 -15.60 -23.31
CA GLN A 65 -20.32 -16.68 -23.94
C GLN A 65 -20.12 -18.04 -23.25
N ARG A 66 -18.95 -18.28 -22.66
CA ARG A 66 -18.62 -19.54 -21.99
C ARG A 66 -19.12 -19.61 -20.55
N LEU A 67 -19.25 -18.48 -19.83
CA LEU A 67 -19.69 -18.45 -18.43
C LEU A 67 -20.97 -19.25 -18.12
N PRO A 68 -22.03 -19.23 -18.97
CA PRO A 68 -23.23 -20.02 -18.71
C PRO A 68 -23.06 -21.51 -18.95
N SER A 69 -22.08 -21.89 -19.78
CA SER A 69 -21.82 -23.29 -20.18
C SER A 69 -20.98 -24.06 -19.16
N LEU A 70 -20.28 -23.36 -18.26
CA LEU A 70 -19.45 -23.97 -17.23
C LEU A 70 -20.26 -24.87 -16.30
N GLN A 71 -19.67 -26.01 -15.92
CA GLN A 71 -20.24 -26.89 -14.91
C GLN A 71 -19.77 -26.53 -13.49
N THR A 72 -20.38 -27.15 -12.49
CA THR A 72 -19.96 -26.97 -11.10
C THR A 72 -18.52 -27.44 -10.92
N GLY A 73 -17.67 -26.56 -10.37
CA GLY A 73 -16.25 -26.84 -10.18
C GLY A 73 -15.36 -26.47 -11.37
N GLU A 74 -15.94 -26.04 -12.49
CA GLU A 74 -15.21 -25.47 -13.62
C GLU A 74 -15.12 -23.95 -13.52
N PHE A 75 -13.95 -23.42 -13.87
CA PHE A 75 -13.64 -22.00 -13.81
C PHE A 75 -12.82 -21.57 -15.02
N LEU A 76 -13.02 -20.32 -15.41
CA LEU A 76 -12.19 -19.60 -16.37
C LEU A 76 -11.26 -18.66 -15.60
N MET A 77 -9.95 -18.83 -15.75
CA MET A 77 -8.97 -17.93 -15.17
C MET A 77 -8.52 -16.90 -16.19
N LEU A 78 -8.64 -15.63 -15.82
CA LEU A 78 -8.09 -14.49 -16.53
C LEU A 78 -6.92 -13.92 -15.74
N SER A 79 -5.73 -13.95 -16.33
CA SER A 79 -4.54 -13.31 -15.76
C SER A 79 -3.64 -12.81 -16.89
N PRO A 80 -3.93 -11.63 -17.45
CA PRO A 80 -3.19 -11.09 -18.60
C PRO A 80 -1.70 -10.86 -18.32
N ASP A 81 -1.32 -10.70 -17.07
CA ASP A 81 0.08 -10.50 -16.65
C ASP A 81 0.91 -11.80 -16.73
N VAL A 82 0.26 -12.96 -16.69
CA VAL A 82 0.94 -14.26 -16.50
C VAL A 82 0.69 -15.20 -17.67
N TYR A 83 -0.54 -15.21 -18.21
CA TYR A 83 -0.93 -16.11 -19.28
C TYR A 83 -1.32 -15.33 -20.51
N ASP A 84 -0.87 -15.85 -21.64
CA ASP A 84 -1.26 -15.28 -22.92
C ASP A 84 -2.74 -15.46 -23.15
N ASP A 85 -3.38 -16.57 -22.76
CA ASP A 85 -4.81 -16.89 -23.02
C ASP A 85 -5.60 -17.22 -21.74
N VAL A 86 -6.93 -17.33 -21.87
CA VAL A 86 -7.84 -17.74 -20.80
C VAL A 86 -7.56 -19.21 -20.44
N VAL A 87 -7.33 -19.47 -19.16
CA VAL A 87 -7.02 -20.82 -18.69
C VAL A 87 -8.28 -21.46 -18.13
N ASP A 88 -8.68 -22.58 -18.73
CA ASP A 88 -9.75 -23.42 -18.22
C ASP A 88 -9.21 -24.35 -17.14
N PHE A 89 -9.87 -24.43 -15.99
CA PHE A 89 -9.49 -25.38 -14.95
C PHE A 89 -10.70 -25.93 -14.21
N GLN A 90 -10.56 -27.17 -13.75
CA GLN A 90 -11.54 -27.85 -12.92
C GLN A 90 -10.95 -28.12 -11.54
N VAL A 91 -11.69 -27.76 -10.51
CA VAL A 91 -11.30 -27.97 -9.12
C VAL A 91 -11.78 -29.34 -8.67
N ARG A 92 -10.86 -30.13 -8.09
CA ARG A 92 -11.21 -31.40 -7.45
C ARG A 92 -12.07 -31.18 -6.21
N TRP A 93 -12.89 -32.16 -5.85
CA TRP A 93 -13.63 -32.14 -4.60
C TRP A 93 -12.70 -32.05 -3.39
N LEU A 94 -13.21 -31.41 -2.32
CA LEU A 94 -12.51 -31.38 -1.04
C LEU A 94 -12.24 -32.81 -0.56
N VAL A 95 -11.03 -33.07 -0.10
CA VAL A 95 -10.65 -34.36 0.50
C VAL A 95 -11.20 -34.46 1.93
N THR A 96 -11.51 -33.32 2.52
CA THR A 96 -11.98 -33.17 3.89
C THR A 96 -13.42 -32.66 3.90
N ASP A 97 -14.10 -32.88 5.01
CA ASP A 97 -15.46 -32.39 5.19
C ASP A 97 -15.51 -30.86 5.12
N HIS A 98 -16.57 -30.35 4.48
CA HIS A 98 -16.85 -28.92 4.45
C HIS A 98 -17.53 -28.53 5.76
N LEU A 99 -16.73 -28.09 6.73
CA LEU A 99 -17.21 -27.60 8.02
C LEU A 99 -17.41 -26.08 7.97
N THR A 100 -18.60 -25.62 8.35
CA THR A 100 -18.86 -24.21 8.62
C THR A 100 -18.50 -23.92 10.07
N MET A 101 -17.71 -22.88 10.30
CA MET A 101 -17.35 -22.45 11.65
C MET A 101 -18.18 -21.25 12.07
N ASP A 102 -18.75 -21.30 13.26
CA ASP A 102 -19.33 -20.16 13.94
C ASP A 102 -18.30 -19.50 14.87
N GLU A 103 -18.61 -18.29 15.38
CA GLU A 103 -17.73 -17.58 16.32
C GLU A 103 -17.39 -18.41 17.58
N LYS A 104 -18.25 -19.35 17.94
CA LYS A 104 -18.06 -20.25 19.09
C LYS A 104 -17.00 -21.32 18.86
N ASP A 105 -16.72 -21.65 17.59
CA ASP A 105 -15.79 -22.70 17.20
C ASP A 105 -14.36 -22.14 17.03
N LEU A 106 -14.23 -20.83 16.79
CA LEU A 106 -12.93 -20.16 16.65
C LEU A 106 -11.94 -20.46 17.80
N PRO A 107 -12.32 -20.40 19.09
CA PRO A 107 -11.39 -20.67 20.19
C PRO A 107 -10.79 -22.07 20.17
N GLN A 108 -11.48 -23.04 19.55
CA GLN A 108 -11.02 -24.44 19.48
C GLN A 108 -10.07 -24.66 18.28
N CYS A 109 -10.22 -23.88 17.22
CA CYS A 109 -9.40 -23.98 16.02
C CYS A 109 -8.14 -23.10 16.07
N ILE A 110 -8.10 -22.08 16.94
CA ILE A 110 -6.91 -21.27 17.14
C ILE A 110 -5.95 -22.04 18.05
N SER A 111 -4.75 -22.33 17.54
CA SER A 111 -3.67 -22.94 18.32
C SER A 111 -3.34 -22.10 19.55
N PRO A 112 -3.08 -22.71 20.73
CA PRO A 112 -2.83 -21.99 21.98
C PRO A 112 -1.64 -21.02 21.87
N GLU A 113 -0.64 -21.32 21.04
CA GLU A 113 0.52 -20.46 20.78
C GLU A 113 0.11 -19.14 20.11
N LEU A 114 -0.73 -19.23 19.07
CA LEU A 114 -1.21 -18.08 18.33
C LEU A 114 -2.11 -17.18 19.20
N ARG A 115 -2.93 -17.82 20.05
CA ARG A 115 -3.76 -17.11 21.03
C ARG A 115 -2.89 -16.33 22.03
N ALA A 116 -1.88 -16.97 22.62
CA ALA A 116 -0.97 -16.32 23.56
C ALA A 116 -0.19 -15.15 22.91
N PHE A 117 0.22 -15.31 21.65
CA PHE A 117 0.86 -14.24 20.88
C PHE A 117 -0.04 -13.02 20.74
N PHE A 118 -1.30 -13.21 20.30
CA PHE A 118 -2.24 -12.10 20.12
C PHE A 118 -2.70 -11.47 21.44
N GLU A 119 -2.87 -12.26 22.50
CA GLU A 119 -3.17 -11.73 23.84
C GLU A 119 -2.04 -10.82 24.34
N LYS A 120 -0.78 -11.25 24.18
CA LYS A 120 0.40 -10.42 24.49
C LYS A 120 0.45 -9.16 23.65
N TYR A 121 0.25 -9.28 22.33
CA TYR A 121 0.25 -8.13 21.42
C TYR A 121 -0.85 -7.12 21.78
N LEU A 122 -2.05 -7.58 22.12
CA LEU A 122 -3.16 -6.71 22.53
C LEU A 122 -2.87 -6.01 23.86
N LEU A 123 -2.24 -6.68 24.82
CA LEU A 123 -1.77 -6.08 26.07
C LEU A 123 -0.74 -4.98 25.80
N GLU A 124 0.26 -5.24 24.96
CA GLU A 124 1.27 -4.24 24.56
C GLU A 124 0.61 -3.01 23.90
N GLN A 125 -0.37 -3.22 23.01
CA GLN A 125 -1.11 -2.12 22.38
C GLN A 125 -1.96 -1.32 23.38
N ARG A 126 -2.56 -2.00 24.36
CA ARG A 126 -3.32 -1.34 25.45
C ARG A 126 -2.40 -0.52 26.36
N GLU A 127 -1.24 -1.05 26.75
CA GLU A 127 -0.26 -0.30 27.53
C GLU A 127 0.27 0.93 26.80
N VAL A 128 0.40 0.86 25.47
CA VAL A 128 0.74 2.01 24.62
C VAL A 128 -0.39 3.04 24.56
N ALA A 129 -1.65 2.59 24.59
CA ALA A 129 -2.83 3.46 24.57
C ALA A 129 -3.16 4.08 25.95
N GLU A 130 -2.88 3.37 27.04
CA GLU A 130 -3.13 3.82 28.43
C GLU A 130 -2.02 4.72 28.98
N LYS A 131 -0.80 4.65 28.42
CA LYS A 131 0.20 5.69 28.66
C LYS A 131 -0.41 7.03 28.26
N PRO A 132 -0.42 8.04 29.13
CA PRO A 132 -0.97 9.33 28.77
C PRO A 132 -0.28 9.78 27.50
N VAL A 133 -1.08 10.00 26.45
CA VAL A 133 -0.66 10.73 25.26
C VAL A 133 -0.39 12.14 25.76
N VAL A 134 0.80 12.37 26.32
CA VAL A 134 1.38 13.71 26.36
C VAL A 134 1.24 14.17 24.91
N PRO A 135 0.54 15.29 24.63
CA PRO A 135 0.44 15.81 23.29
C PRO A 135 1.85 16.19 22.86
N THR A 136 2.54 15.20 22.32
CA THR A 136 3.84 15.37 21.71
C THR A 136 3.45 15.95 20.36
N ALA A 137 3.39 17.29 20.31
CA ALA A 137 3.55 18.02 19.05
C ALA A 137 4.64 17.26 18.27
N PRO A 138 4.43 16.96 16.97
CA PRO A 138 5.30 16.05 16.23
C PRO A 138 6.73 16.36 16.61
N SER A 139 7.35 15.48 17.40
CA SER A 139 8.73 15.67 17.78
C SER A 139 9.46 15.41 16.48
N LEU A 140 9.69 16.50 15.75
CA LEU A 140 10.73 16.52 14.74
C LEU A 140 11.92 15.84 15.42
N PRO A 141 12.57 14.86 14.79
CA PRO A 141 13.97 14.67 15.13
C PRO A 141 14.59 16.04 14.87
N SER A 142 14.79 16.84 15.93
CA SER A 142 15.48 18.11 15.84
C SER A 142 16.95 17.76 15.66
N LYS A 143 17.25 17.24 14.47
CA LYS A 143 18.60 17.15 13.95
C LYS A 143 19.26 18.49 14.26
N PRO A 144 20.49 18.49 14.80
CA PRO A 144 21.17 19.71 15.19
C PRO A 144 21.16 20.70 14.01
N LEU A 145 21.15 22.00 14.32
CA LEU A 145 21.00 23.08 13.34
C LEU A 145 21.95 22.92 12.14
N GLU A 146 23.17 22.47 12.41
CA GLU A 146 24.20 22.12 11.43
C GLU A 146 23.72 21.08 10.41
N GLU A 147 23.13 19.98 10.88
CA GLU A 147 22.68 18.89 10.02
C GLU A 147 21.45 19.30 9.20
N ARG A 148 20.58 20.15 9.77
CA ARG A 148 19.44 20.73 9.05
C ARG A 148 19.88 21.65 7.91
N ILE A 149 20.87 22.51 8.17
CA ILE A 149 21.46 23.39 7.15
C ILE A 149 22.17 22.56 6.08
N ARG A 150 22.91 21.52 6.47
CA ARG A 150 23.58 20.60 5.52
C ARG A 150 22.59 19.87 4.62
N LEU A 151 21.51 19.33 5.17
CA LEU A 151 20.45 18.69 4.38
C LEU A 151 19.77 19.66 3.42
N PHE A 152 19.54 20.90 3.86
CA PHE A 152 18.97 21.95 3.03
C PHE A 152 19.90 22.32 1.86
N LEU A 153 21.20 22.51 2.11
CA LEU A 153 22.18 22.80 1.06
C LEU A 153 22.30 21.65 0.05
N ASN A 154 22.30 20.40 0.52
CA ASN A 154 22.31 19.21 -0.34
C ASN A 154 21.05 19.11 -1.22
N SER A 155 19.90 19.55 -0.71
CA SER A 155 18.63 19.59 -1.44
C SER A 155 18.60 20.70 -2.49
N ALA A 156 19.08 21.90 -2.13
CA ALA A 156 18.99 23.08 -2.99
C ALA A 156 19.88 23.02 -4.24
N ARG A 157 21.04 22.33 -4.17
CA ARG A 157 22.01 22.17 -5.29
C ARG A 157 22.38 23.47 -6.03
N GLN A 158 22.18 24.63 -5.41
CA GLN A 158 22.42 25.97 -5.95
C GLN A 158 23.01 26.87 -4.85
N GLY A 159 23.57 28.03 -5.23
CA GLY A 159 24.00 29.04 -4.26
C GLY A 159 22.81 29.65 -3.54
N VAL A 160 22.72 29.47 -2.22
CA VAL A 160 21.61 29.99 -1.41
C VAL A 160 22.09 31.07 -0.44
N SER A 161 21.30 32.14 -0.29
CA SER A 161 21.58 33.22 0.67
C SER A 161 21.23 32.81 2.11
N ALA A 162 21.90 33.43 3.08
CA ALA A 162 21.63 33.19 4.50
C ALA A 162 20.18 33.51 4.90
N ASP A 163 19.58 34.52 4.26
CA ASP A 163 18.19 34.94 4.52
C ASP A 163 17.18 33.89 4.05
N SER A 164 17.46 33.21 2.92
CA SER A 164 16.60 32.13 2.41
C SER A 164 16.67 30.88 3.28
N ILE A 165 17.84 30.58 3.86
CA ILE A 165 18.02 29.47 4.80
C ILE A 165 17.27 29.75 6.11
N ALA A 166 17.39 30.97 6.64
CA ALA A 166 16.69 31.41 7.85
C ALA A 166 15.15 31.32 7.69
N GLY A 167 14.63 31.77 6.55
CA GLY A 167 13.19 31.69 6.23
C GLY A 167 12.66 30.26 6.12
N ASN A 168 13.39 29.36 5.48
CA ASN A 168 12.97 27.97 5.27
C ASN A 168 13.07 27.12 6.54
N LEU A 169 14.08 27.36 7.37
CA LEU A 169 14.31 26.58 8.60
C LEU A 169 13.64 27.19 9.84
N LYS A 170 13.03 28.38 9.74
CA LYS A 170 12.47 29.17 10.85
C LYS A 170 13.50 29.41 11.97
N VAL A 171 14.70 29.81 11.58
CA VAL A 171 15.83 30.09 12.48
C VAL A 171 16.24 31.55 12.34
N SER A 172 16.89 32.13 13.36
CA SER A 172 17.43 33.48 13.27
C SER A 172 18.49 33.59 12.15
N VAL A 173 18.56 34.76 11.51
CA VAL A 173 19.53 35.05 10.45
C VAL A 173 20.97 35.01 10.99
N GLU A 174 21.16 35.36 12.26
CA GLU A 174 22.46 35.38 12.93
C GLU A 174 23.00 33.97 13.19
N ASP A 175 22.15 33.05 13.65
CA ASP A 175 22.53 31.65 13.88
C ASP A 175 22.87 30.94 12.57
N ALA A 176 22.08 31.17 11.52
CA ALA A 176 22.36 30.64 10.18
C ALA A 176 23.70 31.16 9.62
N ARG A 177 24.01 32.45 9.81
CA ARG A 177 25.31 33.04 9.43
C ARG A 177 26.48 32.49 10.26
N GLY A 178 26.26 32.19 11.54
CA GLY A 178 27.25 31.55 12.40
C GLY A 178 27.66 30.18 11.88
N VAL A 179 26.68 29.31 11.64
CA VAL A 179 26.92 27.95 11.13
C VAL A 179 27.50 27.95 9.72
N LEU A 180 27.07 28.85 8.83
CA LEU A 180 27.67 28.99 7.50
C LEU A 180 29.13 29.43 7.55
N ARG A 181 29.52 30.29 8.50
CA ARG A 181 30.94 30.68 8.67
C ARG A 181 31.80 29.49 9.11
N GLU A 182 31.30 28.67 10.02
CA GLU A 182 31.96 27.41 10.42
C GLU A 182 32.03 26.42 9.25
N PHE A 183 31.00 26.28 8.42
CA PHE A 183 31.03 25.43 7.23
C PHE A 183 31.99 25.91 6.13
N VAL A 184 32.18 27.21 5.97
CA VAL A 184 33.22 27.75 5.08
C VAL A 184 34.61 27.50 5.65
N LYS A 185 34.79 27.64 6.98
CA LYS A 185 36.07 27.39 7.65
C LYS A 185 36.49 25.92 7.59
N THR A 186 35.52 25.01 7.66
CA THR A 186 35.73 23.55 7.60
C THR A 186 35.75 23.00 6.16
N GLY A 187 35.55 23.84 5.14
CA GLY A 187 35.62 23.45 3.73
C GLY A 187 34.42 22.65 3.21
N VAL A 188 33.30 22.62 3.94
CA VAL A 188 32.08 21.90 3.57
C VAL A 188 31.28 22.65 2.49
N VAL A 189 31.43 23.98 2.42
CA VAL A 189 30.70 24.86 1.50
C VAL A 189 31.64 25.95 0.97
N GLU A 190 31.59 26.23 -0.33
CA GLU A 190 32.35 27.32 -0.96
C GLU A 190 31.55 28.63 -1.00
N LYS A 191 32.24 29.77 -0.83
CA LYS A 191 31.63 31.10 -0.99
C LYS A 191 31.39 31.39 -2.48
N GLY A 192 30.14 31.33 -2.91
CA GLY A 192 29.73 31.85 -4.22
C GLY A 192 29.75 33.38 -4.23
N ARG A 193 30.36 33.98 -5.26
CA ARG A 193 30.21 35.42 -5.55
C ARG A 193 28.85 35.65 -6.22
N VAL A 194 28.05 36.55 -5.68
CA VAL A 194 26.82 37.02 -6.34
C VAL A 194 27.23 37.80 -7.58
N LYS A 195 26.78 37.38 -8.76
CA LYS A 195 26.88 38.18 -9.98
C LYS A 195 25.92 39.36 -9.84
N GLY A 196 26.43 40.54 -9.47
CA GLY A 196 25.70 41.82 -9.54
C GLY A 196 25.51 42.60 -8.24
N SER A 197 26.56 42.87 -7.47
CA SER A 197 26.57 43.98 -6.50
C SER A 197 27.98 44.58 -6.41
N PRO A 198 28.14 45.92 -6.48
CA PRO A 198 29.45 46.56 -6.49
C PRO A 198 30.05 46.62 -5.08
N GLU A 199 31.37 46.42 -5.03
CA GLU A 199 32.32 46.62 -3.92
C GLU A 199 31.98 46.06 -2.53
#